data_AF-A0A7W0J1I6-F1
#
_entry.id   AF-A0A7W0J1I6-F1
#
_cell.length_a   1.000
_cell.length_b   1.000
_cell.length_c   1.000
_cell.angle_alpha   90.00
_cell.angle_beta   90.00
_cell.angle_gamma   90.00
#
_symmetry.space_group_name_H-M   'P 1'
#
loop_
_entity.id
_entity.type
_entity.pdbx_description
1 polymer ?
#
loop_
_entity_poly.entity_id
_entity_poly.type
_entity_poly.pdbx_seq_one_letter_code
_entity_poly.pdbx_strand_id
1 'polypeptide(L)'
;MLSVKLLLDRFYSEYNFKERILHDPIEFPHRYKRREDIEIAGFVASCFAYGKVTLFKPVIERILSVMRGSPYNFLMEFKVKKDGRLFSGIKYRFNENKDIICLLHIISHQLRSHKSIGNVFKGFYKETDSDTGNALTGFIDYVLKTNTSDIYGENLKPDGLLQFFP
;
A
#
# COMPACT_ATOMS: atom_id res chain seq x y z
N MET A 1 -9.92 -37.84 -18.55
CA MET A 1 -9.59 -36.41 -18.59
C MET A 1 -9.14 -36.01 -17.19
N LEU A 2 -7.94 -35.46 -17.01
CA LEU A 2 -7.57 -34.89 -15.70
C LEU A 2 -8.56 -33.76 -15.38
N SER A 3 -9.08 -33.70 -14.16
CA SER A 3 -9.93 -32.56 -13.77
C SER A 3 -9.09 -31.28 -13.79
N VAL A 4 -9.72 -30.14 -14.11
CA VAL A 4 -9.05 -28.82 -14.09
C VAL A 4 -8.37 -28.58 -12.75
N LYS A 5 -9.01 -28.98 -11.65
CA LYS A 5 -8.45 -28.91 -10.30
C LYS A 5 -7.11 -29.67 -10.20
N LEU A 6 -7.06 -30.94 -10.61
CA LEU A 6 -5.83 -31.74 -10.53
C LEU A 6 -4.69 -31.15 -11.38
N LEU A 7 -5.04 -30.56 -12.52
CA LEU A 7 -4.07 -29.87 -13.38
C LEU A 7 -3.50 -28.60 -12.70
N LEU A 8 -4.37 -27.79 -12.08
CA LEU A 8 -3.96 -26.58 -11.37
C LEU A 8 -3.16 -26.90 -10.09
N ASP A 9 -3.58 -27.90 -9.32
CA ASP A 9 -2.88 -28.35 -8.11
C ASP A 9 -1.46 -28.83 -8.44
N ARG A 10 -1.29 -29.51 -9.59
CA ARG A 10 0.03 -29.92 -10.09
C ARG A 10 0.90 -28.72 -10.45
N PHE A 11 0.36 -27.75 -11.20
CA PHE A 11 1.14 -26.54 -11.51
C PHE A 11 1.50 -25.75 -10.26
N TYR A 12 0.60 -25.71 -9.27
CA TYR A 12 0.87 -25.08 -7.98
C TYR A 12 2.00 -25.77 -7.22
N SER A 13 2.01 -27.11 -7.17
CA SER A 13 3.02 -27.87 -6.42
C SER A 13 4.41 -27.84 -7.06
N GLU A 14 4.49 -27.76 -8.39
CA GLU A 14 5.74 -27.64 -9.15
C GLU A 14 6.33 -26.21 -9.09
N TYR A 15 5.58 -25.23 -8.55
CA TYR A 15 5.99 -23.83 -8.55
C TYR A 15 6.94 -23.48 -7.40
N ASN A 16 8.12 -22.94 -7.73
CA ASN A 16 9.11 -22.51 -6.73
C ASN A 16 8.74 -21.14 -6.12
N PHE A 17 7.84 -21.14 -5.13
CA PHE A 17 7.43 -19.92 -4.44
C PHE A 17 8.59 -19.17 -3.77
N LYS A 18 9.56 -19.89 -3.20
CA LYS A 18 10.69 -19.26 -2.48
C LYS A 18 11.52 -18.39 -3.40
N GLU A 19 11.85 -18.88 -4.59
CA GLU A 19 12.57 -18.12 -5.60
C GLU A 19 11.72 -17.00 -6.17
N ARG A 20 10.43 -17.27 -6.45
CA ARG A 20 9.55 -16.27 -7.05
C ARG A 20 9.36 -15.04 -6.17
N ILE A 21 9.25 -15.23 -4.85
CA ILE A 21 9.10 -14.12 -3.89
C ILE A 21 10.23 -13.10 -4.08
N LEU A 22 11.47 -13.54 -4.33
CA LEU A 22 12.63 -12.65 -4.55
C LEU A 22 12.48 -11.76 -5.79
N HIS A 23 11.53 -12.05 -6.67
CA HIS A 23 11.27 -11.31 -7.90
C HIS A 23 9.89 -10.62 -7.88
N ASP A 24 9.22 -10.56 -6.73
CA ASP A 24 7.86 -10.07 -6.58
C ASP A 24 7.75 -9.08 -5.40
N PRO A 25 6.94 -8.01 -5.49
CA PRO A 25 6.71 -7.08 -4.37
C PRO A 25 6.20 -7.76 -3.09
N ILE A 26 5.64 -8.96 -3.17
CA ILE A 26 5.21 -9.70 -1.98
C ILE A 26 6.37 -10.01 -1.01
N GLU A 27 7.63 -9.90 -1.43
CA GLU A 27 8.77 -10.02 -0.51
C GLU A 27 8.75 -8.96 0.60
N PHE A 28 8.21 -7.75 0.35
CA PHE A 28 8.28 -6.65 1.30
C PHE A 28 7.50 -6.95 2.59
N PRO A 29 6.24 -7.42 2.54
CA PRO A 29 5.54 -7.97 3.71
C PRO A 29 6.33 -9.03 4.48
N HIS A 30 6.99 -9.96 3.78
CA HIS A 30 7.70 -11.08 4.39
C HIS A 30 8.94 -10.68 5.20
N ARG A 31 9.42 -9.43 5.07
CA ARG A 31 10.54 -8.90 5.86
C ARG A 31 10.17 -8.60 7.31
N TYR A 32 8.87 -8.52 7.62
CA TYR A 32 8.38 -8.09 8.92
C TYR A 32 7.68 -9.22 9.67
N LYS A 33 7.75 -9.18 11.01
CA LYS A 33 7.07 -10.16 11.90
C LYS A 33 5.81 -9.59 12.56
N ARG A 34 5.79 -8.28 12.80
CA ARG A 34 4.63 -7.58 13.40
C ARG A 34 3.55 -7.39 12.35
N ARG A 35 2.31 -7.72 12.69
CA ARG A 35 1.18 -7.69 11.75
C ARG A 35 0.95 -6.29 11.16
N GLU A 36 1.17 -5.26 11.96
CA GLU A 36 0.98 -3.87 11.56
C GLU A 36 2.02 -3.42 10.54
N ASP A 37 3.28 -3.83 10.72
CA ASP A 37 4.35 -3.56 9.76
C ASP A 37 4.14 -4.35 8.45
N ILE A 38 3.64 -5.61 8.54
CA ILE A 38 3.27 -6.44 7.39
C ILE A 38 2.14 -5.77 6.59
N GLU A 39 1.09 -5.29 7.26
CA GLU A 39 -0.05 -4.60 6.62
C GLU A 39 0.42 -3.39 5.81
N ILE A 40 1.23 -2.52 6.43
CA ILE A 40 1.73 -1.30 5.77
C ILE A 40 2.65 -1.63 4.62
N ALA A 41 3.59 -2.57 4.80
CA ALA A 41 4.50 -2.97 3.74
C ALA A 41 3.73 -3.56 2.54
N GLY A 42 2.70 -4.36 2.81
CA GLY A 42 1.82 -4.91 1.77
C GLY A 42 1.03 -3.84 1.04
N PHE A 43 0.42 -2.92 1.78
CA PHE A 43 -0.36 -1.83 1.19
C PHE A 43 0.49 -0.89 0.33
N VAL A 44 1.65 -0.48 0.84
CA VAL A 44 2.62 0.32 0.06
C VAL A 44 3.06 -0.47 -1.17
N ALA A 45 3.42 -1.74 -1.03
CA ALA A 45 3.85 -2.55 -2.16
C ALA A 45 2.76 -2.68 -3.23
N SER A 46 1.49 -2.89 -2.85
CA SER A 46 0.37 -2.95 -3.79
C SER A 46 0.13 -1.64 -4.52
N CYS A 47 0.29 -0.49 -3.83
CA CYS A 47 0.13 0.83 -4.45
C CYS A 47 1.12 1.08 -5.59
N PHE A 48 2.30 0.46 -5.60
CA PHE A 48 3.31 0.64 -6.66
C PHE A 48 3.43 -0.56 -7.62
N ALA A 49 2.72 -1.66 -7.38
CA ALA A 49 2.84 -2.92 -8.13
C ALA A 49 2.22 -2.87 -9.54
N TYR A 50 2.37 -1.76 -10.25
CA TYR A 50 1.93 -1.56 -11.63
C TYR A 50 3.13 -1.26 -12.53
N GLY A 51 3.29 -2.02 -13.61
CA GLY A 51 4.43 -1.95 -14.52
C GLY A 51 5.46 -3.07 -14.33
N LYS A 52 6.71 -2.82 -14.74
CA LYS A 52 7.79 -3.81 -14.65
C LYS A 52 8.34 -3.86 -13.22
N VAL A 53 8.44 -5.05 -12.64
CA VAL A 53 8.91 -5.25 -11.25
C VAL A 53 10.29 -4.65 -10.98
N THR A 54 11.19 -4.71 -11.96
CA THR A 54 12.54 -4.12 -11.86
C THR A 54 12.52 -2.60 -11.70
N LEU A 55 11.42 -1.92 -12.05
CA LEU A 55 11.29 -0.47 -11.93
C LEU A 55 10.62 -0.05 -10.62
N PHE A 56 9.53 -0.69 -10.20
CA PHE A 56 8.82 -0.28 -8.99
C PHE A 56 9.43 -0.84 -7.71
N LYS A 57 10.09 -2.00 -7.76
CA LYS A 57 10.67 -2.63 -6.56
C LYS A 57 11.72 -1.75 -5.88
N PRO A 58 12.68 -1.11 -6.60
CA PRO A 58 13.58 -0.14 -5.99
C PRO A 58 12.87 1.08 -5.37
N VAL A 59 11.71 1.48 -5.90
CA VAL A 59 10.92 2.59 -5.34
C VAL A 59 10.33 2.19 -3.99
N ILE A 60 9.71 1.02 -3.91
CA ILE A 60 9.17 0.48 -2.65
C ILE A 60 10.30 0.31 -1.61
N GLU A 61 11.46 -0.21 -2.03
CA GLU A 61 12.65 -0.33 -1.18
C GLU A 61 13.08 1.02 -0.60
N ARG A 62 13.18 2.05 -1.44
CA ARG A 62 13.53 3.42 -0.99
C ARG A 62 12.51 3.98 0.00
N ILE A 63 11.22 3.73 -0.21
CA ILE A 63 10.17 4.19 0.71
C ILE A 63 10.28 3.47 2.06
N LEU A 64 10.36 2.14 2.06
CA LEU A 64 10.37 1.35 3.30
C LEU A 64 11.69 1.52 4.08
N SER A 65 12.83 1.64 3.40
CA SER A 65 14.13 1.85 4.06
C SER A 65 14.19 3.16 4.86
N VAL A 66 13.49 4.22 4.43
CA VAL A 66 13.35 5.47 5.21
C VAL A 66 12.67 5.22 6.56
N MET A 67 11.69 4.30 6.59
CA MET A 67 10.94 3.93 7.80
C MET A 67 11.70 2.94 8.69
N ARG A 68 12.87 2.47 8.25
CA ARG A 68 13.74 1.54 8.98
C ARG A 68 13.00 0.24 9.31
N GLY A 69 13.17 -0.27 10.53
CA GLY A 69 12.66 -1.58 10.95
C GLY A 69 11.18 -1.65 11.33
N SER A 70 10.46 -0.52 11.39
CA SER A 70 9.01 -0.52 11.69
C SER A 70 8.27 0.61 10.97
N PRO A 71 7.73 0.33 9.77
CA PRO A 71 6.80 1.21 9.07
C PRO A 71 5.63 1.72 9.94
N TYR A 72 5.08 0.87 10.80
CA TYR A 72 3.98 1.24 11.69
C TYR A 72 4.37 2.34 12.67
N ASN A 73 5.47 2.13 13.41
CA ASN A 73 5.91 3.12 14.41
C ASN A 73 6.28 4.44 13.72
N PHE A 74 6.92 4.39 12.54
CA PHE A 74 7.23 5.59 11.77
C PHE A 74 5.96 6.34 11.36
N LEU A 75 4.96 5.65 10.81
CA LEU A 75 3.74 6.28 10.30
C LEU A 75 2.79 6.74 11.40
N MET A 76 2.82 6.15 12.59
CA MET A 76 2.06 6.66 13.75
C MET A 76 2.51 8.08 14.13
N GLU A 77 3.82 8.35 14.06
CA GLU A 77 4.45 9.62 14.41
C GLU A 77 4.73 10.55 13.22
N PHE A 78 4.36 10.12 12.01
CA PHE A 78 4.70 10.82 10.77
C PHE A 78 4.06 12.21 10.71
N LYS A 79 4.90 13.22 10.45
CA LYS A 79 4.48 14.61 10.26
C LYS A 79 5.04 15.12 8.94
N VAL A 80 4.16 15.49 8.00
CA VAL A 80 4.51 15.98 6.65
C VAL A 80 5.65 17.01 6.68
N LYS A 81 5.53 18.05 7.52
CA LYS A 81 6.52 19.14 7.63
C LYS A 81 7.89 18.69 8.12
N LYS A 82 7.96 17.66 8.97
CA LYS A 82 9.21 17.18 9.59
C LYS A 82 9.86 16.07 8.76
N ASP A 83 9.05 15.11 8.35
CA ASP A 83 9.50 13.81 7.86
C ASP A 83 9.35 13.68 6.34
N GLY A 84 8.53 14.52 5.68
CA GLY A 84 8.31 14.47 4.23
C GLY A 84 9.59 14.61 3.42
N ARG A 85 10.53 15.45 3.87
CA ARG A 85 11.85 15.63 3.23
C ARG A 85 12.71 14.36 3.19
N LEU A 86 12.46 13.39 4.08
CA LEU A 86 13.20 12.12 4.10
C LEU A 86 12.90 11.27 2.85
N PHE A 87 11.78 11.53 2.19
CA PHE A 87 11.37 10.85 0.96
C PHE A 87 11.77 11.63 -0.30
N SER A 88 12.58 12.69 -0.19
CA SER A 88 12.94 13.55 -1.32
C SER A 88 13.56 12.76 -2.49
N GLY A 89 13.19 13.14 -3.71
CA GLY A 89 13.70 12.53 -4.94
C GLY A 89 13.18 11.12 -5.21
N ILE A 90 12.18 10.64 -4.47
CA ILE A 90 11.42 9.44 -4.83
C ILE A 90 10.27 9.87 -5.74
N LYS A 91 10.16 9.26 -6.92
CA LYS A 91 9.08 9.42 -7.90
C LYS A 91 8.89 8.10 -8.63
N TYR A 92 7.70 7.85 -9.16
CA TYR A 92 7.46 6.67 -9.98
C TYR A 92 6.35 6.89 -11.00
N ARG A 93 6.68 6.85 -12.29
CA ARG A 93 5.75 6.99 -13.42
C ARG A 93 4.86 8.22 -13.30
N PHE A 94 3.63 8.04 -12.80
CA PHE A 94 2.60 9.07 -12.64
C PHE A 94 2.64 9.75 -11.28
N ASN A 95 3.34 9.17 -10.30
CA ASN A 95 3.43 9.69 -8.95
C ASN A 95 4.66 10.59 -8.81
N GLU A 96 4.39 11.86 -8.52
CA GLU A 96 5.37 12.82 -8.06
C GLU A 96 5.71 12.59 -6.59
N ASN A 97 6.77 13.24 -6.12
CA ASN A 97 7.22 13.09 -4.74
C ASN A 97 6.14 13.47 -3.71
N LYS A 98 5.37 14.52 -4.03
CA LYS A 98 4.24 14.98 -3.21
C LYS A 98 3.15 13.92 -3.10
N ASP A 99 2.86 13.17 -4.17
CA ASP A 99 1.85 12.12 -4.18
C ASP A 99 2.23 10.99 -3.22
N ILE A 100 3.51 10.62 -3.21
CA ILE A 100 4.06 9.61 -2.30
C ILE A 100 3.98 10.09 -0.84
N ILE A 101 4.39 11.32 -0.56
CA ILE A 101 4.27 11.92 0.79
C ILE A 101 2.80 11.96 1.22
N CYS A 102 1.90 12.28 0.30
CA CYS A 102 0.47 12.31 0.56
C CYS A 102 -0.12 10.92 0.83
N LEU A 103 0.30 9.89 0.09
CA LEU A 103 -0.05 8.49 0.36
C LEU A 103 0.34 8.10 1.80
N LEU A 104 1.56 8.44 2.22
CA LEU A 104 2.02 8.16 3.58
C LEU A 104 1.25 8.94 4.65
N HIS A 105 0.90 10.20 4.36
CA HIS A 105 0.03 11.01 5.22
C HIS A 105 -1.37 10.41 5.38
N ILE A 106 -1.95 9.91 4.29
CA ILE A 106 -3.25 9.21 4.28
C ILE A 106 -3.19 7.93 5.11
N ILE A 107 -2.14 7.11 4.94
CA ILE A 107 -1.96 5.89 5.76
C ILE A 107 -1.81 6.28 7.23
N SER A 108 -0.96 7.25 7.52
CA SER A 108 -0.73 7.77 8.87
C SER A 108 -2.03 8.25 9.54
N HIS A 109 -2.90 8.93 8.80
CA HIS A 109 -4.23 9.34 9.27
C HIS A 109 -5.13 8.15 9.63
N GLN A 110 -5.17 7.12 8.77
CA GLN A 110 -5.92 5.89 9.03
C GLN A 110 -5.42 5.15 10.27
N LEU A 111 -4.10 5.01 10.44
CA LEU A 111 -3.50 4.33 11.58
C LEU A 111 -3.80 5.05 12.90
N ARG A 112 -3.72 6.39 12.94
CA ARG A 112 -4.06 7.14 14.16
C ARG A 112 -5.53 7.00 14.54
N SER A 113 -6.40 7.05 13.55
CA SER A 113 -7.85 7.03 13.76
C SER A 113 -8.39 5.63 14.05
N HIS A 114 -7.91 4.59 13.37
CA HIS A 114 -8.53 3.25 13.35
C HIS A 114 -7.53 2.11 13.65
N LYS A 115 -6.27 2.45 13.96
CA LYS A 115 -5.16 1.53 14.31
C LYS A 115 -4.67 0.60 13.21
N SER A 116 -5.42 0.45 12.12
CA SER A 116 -5.09 -0.40 10.97
C SER A 116 -5.83 0.08 9.72
N ILE A 117 -5.22 -0.12 8.56
CA ILE A 117 -5.84 0.14 7.25
C ILE A 117 -7.01 -0.84 7.04
N GLY A 118 -6.81 -2.12 7.37
CA GLY A 118 -7.83 -3.16 7.30
C GLY A 118 -9.04 -2.89 8.21
N ASN A 119 -8.86 -2.22 9.34
CA ASN A 119 -10.00 -1.81 10.18
C ASN A 119 -10.89 -0.76 9.49
N VAL A 120 -10.31 0.16 8.72
CA VAL A 120 -11.08 1.11 7.91
C VAL A 120 -11.92 0.35 6.88
N PHE A 121 -11.29 -0.54 6.12
CA PHE A 121 -11.99 -1.36 5.13
C PHE A 121 -13.11 -2.20 5.74
N LYS A 122 -12.85 -2.87 6.87
CA LYS A 122 -13.85 -3.67 7.59
C LYS A 122 -15.05 -2.86 8.08
N GLY A 123 -14.88 -1.57 8.36
CA GLY A 123 -15.98 -0.67 8.71
C GLY A 123 -17.05 -0.53 7.61
N PHE A 124 -16.70 -0.84 6.36
CA PHE A 124 -17.60 -0.83 5.21
C PHE A 124 -17.96 -2.24 4.71
N TYR A 125 -17.39 -3.29 5.31
CA TYR A 125 -17.65 -4.67 4.94
C TYR A 125 -18.91 -5.21 5.61
N LYS A 126 -19.76 -5.90 4.85
CA LYS A 126 -20.95 -6.60 5.34
C LYS A 126 -20.95 -8.02 4.81
N GLU A 127 -21.17 -8.99 5.70
CA GLU A 127 -21.27 -10.41 5.32
C GLU A 127 -22.47 -10.70 4.39
N THR A 128 -23.46 -9.80 4.37
CA THR A 128 -24.65 -9.90 3.51
C THR A 128 -24.41 -9.45 2.08
N ASP A 129 -23.32 -8.72 1.81
CA ASP A 129 -23.02 -8.23 0.48
C ASP A 129 -22.52 -9.40 -0.41
N SER A 130 -22.91 -9.40 -1.68
CA SER A 130 -22.53 -10.46 -2.63
C SER A 130 -21.03 -10.49 -2.94
N ASP A 131 -20.37 -9.35 -2.76
CA ASP A 131 -18.96 -9.13 -3.05
C ASP A 131 -18.43 -7.95 -2.22
N THR A 132 -17.16 -7.60 -2.40
CA THR A 132 -16.48 -6.54 -1.64
C THR A 132 -16.63 -5.14 -2.24
N GLY A 133 -17.44 -4.95 -3.28
CA GLY A 133 -17.56 -3.69 -4.01
C GLY A 133 -17.96 -2.52 -3.11
N ASN A 134 -18.99 -2.69 -2.28
CA ASN A 134 -19.42 -1.67 -1.32
C ASN A 134 -18.32 -1.31 -0.30
N ALA A 135 -17.60 -2.33 0.18
CA ALA A 135 -16.50 -2.15 1.13
C ALA A 135 -15.34 -1.36 0.50
N LEU A 136 -15.01 -1.65 -0.75
CA LEU A 136 -13.99 -0.93 -1.52
C LEU A 136 -14.41 0.52 -1.74
N THR A 137 -15.63 0.77 -2.23
CA THR A 137 -16.14 2.14 -2.43
C THR A 137 -16.10 2.95 -1.13
N GLY A 138 -16.61 2.39 -0.03
CA GLY A 138 -16.60 3.07 1.26
C GLY A 138 -15.18 3.35 1.78
N PHE A 139 -14.26 2.42 1.59
CA PHE A 139 -12.84 2.60 1.93
C PHE A 139 -12.19 3.73 1.12
N ILE A 140 -12.40 3.76 -0.20
CA ILE A 140 -11.85 4.81 -1.07
C ILE A 140 -12.45 6.18 -0.73
N ASP A 141 -13.77 6.26 -0.53
CA ASP A 141 -14.44 7.49 -0.10
C ASP A 141 -13.88 8.01 1.23
N TYR A 142 -13.62 7.11 2.18
CA TYR A 142 -12.99 7.46 3.45
C TYR A 142 -11.59 8.02 3.24
N VAL A 143 -10.77 7.34 2.43
CA VAL A 143 -9.40 7.73 2.13
C VAL A 143 -9.35 9.13 1.49
N LEU A 144 -10.20 9.37 0.48
CA LEU A 144 -10.24 10.62 -0.27
C LEU A 144 -10.77 11.80 0.55
N LYS A 145 -11.45 11.57 1.67
CA LYS A 145 -11.83 12.64 2.63
C LYS A 145 -10.65 13.20 3.43
N THR A 146 -9.49 12.54 3.41
CA THR A 146 -8.29 13.04 4.10
C THR A 146 -7.90 14.43 3.58
N ASN A 147 -7.69 15.38 4.50
CA ASN A 147 -7.21 16.72 4.15
C ASN A 147 -5.76 16.65 3.67
N THR A 148 -5.51 17.24 2.50
CA THR A 148 -4.22 17.20 1.80
C THR A 148 -3.55 18.56 1.63
N SER A 149 -4.13 19.62 2.22
CA SER A 149 -3.61 20.99 2.12
C SER A 149 -2.19 21.13 2.65
N ASP A 150 -1.79 20.32 3.64
CA ASP A 150 -0.42 20.32 4.18
C ASP A 150 0.63 19.87 3.14
N ILE A 151 0.23 19.22 2.05
CA ILE A 151 1.11 18.71 0.99
C ILE A 151 1.01 19.57 -0.27
N TYR A 152 -0.22 19.89 -0.70
CA TYR A 152 -0.47 20.57 -1.97
C TYR A 152 -0.71 22.08 -1.82
N GLY A 153 -0.89 22.60 -0.61
CA GLY A 153 -1.28 23.99 -0.33
C GLY A 153 -2.80 24.18 -0.21
N GLU A 154 -3.57 23.31 -0.85
CA GLU A 154 -5.03 23.23 -0.79
C GLU A 154 -5.49 21.77 -0.82
N ASN A 155 -6.76 21.52 -0.50
CA ASN A 155 -7.27 20.15 -0.38
C ASN A 155 -7.60 19.55 -1.76
N LEU A 156 -6.56 19.13 -2.47
CA LEU A 156 -6.64 18.56 -3.81
C LEU A 156 -6.53 17.04 -3.82
N LYS A 157 -6.93 16.44 -4.95
CA LYS A 157 -6.66 15.04 -5.29
C LYS A 157 -6.13 14.98 -6.72
N PRO A 158 -4.84 15.30 -6.95
CA PRO A 158 -4.28 15.29 -8.29
C PRO A 158 -4.26 13.87 -8.86
N ASP A 159 -4.23 13.75 -10.18
CA ASP A 159 -4.24 12.45 -10.88
C ASP A 159 -3.16 11.51 -10.36
N GLY A 160 -1.95 12.03 -10.13
CA GLY A 160 -0.84 11.27 -9.57
C GLY A 160 -1.15 10.64 -8.20
N LEU A 161 -1.94 11.29 -7.35
CA LEU A 161 -2.41 10.70 -6.10
C LEU A 161 -3.54 9.68 -6.34
N LEU A 162 -4.47 10.01 -7.24
CA LEU A 162 -5.62 9.15 -7.54
C LEU A 162 -5.21 7.81 -8.18
N GLN A 163 -4.04 7.73 -8.83
CA GLN A 163 -3.50 6.45 -9.33
C GLN A 163 -3.29 5.39 -8.23
N PHE A 164 -3.16 5.78 -6.96
CA PHE A 164 -3.09 4.83 -5.84
C PHE A 164 -4.46 4.28 -5.42
N PHE A 165 -5.55 4.92 -5.86
CA PHE A 165 -6.92 4.70 -5.41
C PHE A 165 -7.89 4.71 -6.61
N PRO A 166 -7.78 3.72 -7.52
CA PRO A 166 -8.65 3.61 -8.69
C PRO A 166 -10.10 3.25 -8.33
#